data_AF-A0A4Q3B2W9-F1
#
_entry.id   AF-A0A4Q3B2W9-F1
#
_cell.length_a   1.000
_cell.length_b   1.000
_cell.length_c   1.000
_cell.angle_alpha   90.00
_cell.angle_beta   90.00
_cell.angle_gamma   90.00
#
_symmetry.space_group_name_H-M   'P 1'
#
loop_
_entity.id
_entity.type
_entity.pdbx_description
1 polymer ?
#
loop_
_entity_poly.entity_id
_entity_poly.type
_entity_poly.pdbx_seq_one_letter_code
_entity_poly.pdbx_strand_id
1 'polypeptide(L)'
;MNGIELIRQLKEQRPDIHLIMLSCETDVEVANTAIKEGAKDYIIKYEYAPIQLQYLINNIVLNRIFSHKVNYWKWGAMLIGAILIFIIIYLVAGGKLQ
;
A
#
# COMPACT_ATOMS: atom_id res chain seq x y z
N MET A 1 1.77 -20.66 -22.58
CA MET A 1 1.60 -19.65 -21.52
C MET A 1 2.30 -20.15 -20.27
N ASN A 2 3.36 -19.47 -19.83
CA ASN A 2 4.06 -19.77 -18.57
C ASN A 2 3.52 -18.86 -17.44
N GLY A 3 3.99 -19.05 -16.20
CA GLY A 3 3.53 -18.24 -15.06
C GLY A 3 3.85 -16.76 -15.17
N ILE A 4 5.03 -16.41 -15.70
CA ILE A 4 5.50 -15.03 -15.87
C ILE A 4 4.65 -14.27 -16.90
N GLU A 5 4.36 -14.91 -18.02
CA GLU A 5 3.54 -14.37 -19.09
C GLU A 5 2.09 -14.19 -18.65
N LEU A 6 1.57 -15.10 -17.83
CA LEU A 6 0.25 -14.96 -17.20
C LEU A 6 0.20 -13.74 -16.26
N ILE A 7 1.26 -13.52 -15.45
CA ILE A 7 1.34 -12.34 -14.58
C ILE A 7 1.25 -11.07 -15.42
N ARG A 8 2.05 -10.97 -16.48
CA ARG A 8 2.06 -9.80 -17.38
C ARG A 8 0.67 -9.54 -17.97
N GLN A 9 0.03 -10.55 -18.54
CA GLN A 9 -1.30 -10.41 -19.14
C GLN A 9 -2.38 -10.02 -18.12
N LEU A 10 -2.35 -10.62 -16.92
CA LEU A 10 -3.31 -10.28 -15.87
C LEU A 10 -3.12 -8.86 -15.35
N LYS A 11 -1.87 -8.38 -15.27
CA LYS A 11 -1.56 -7.01 -14.88
C LYS A 11 -1.95 -5.98 -15.93
N GLU A 12 -1.79 -6.28 -17.21
CA GLU A 12 -2.29 -5.44 -18.31
C GLU A 12 -3.82 -5.30 -18.25
N GLN A 13 -4.55 -6.37 -17.94
CA GLN A 13 -6.01 -6.35 -17.88
C GLN A 13 -6.58 -5.82 -16.55
N ARG A 14 -5.88 -6.06 -15.44
CA ARG A 14 -6.31 -5.71 -14.08
C ARG A 14 -5.11 -5.23 -13.25
N PRO A 15 -4.72 -3.96 -13.37
CA PRO A 15 -3.52 -3.43 -12.69
C PRO A 15 -3.54 -3.60 -11.16
N ASP A 16 -4.73 -3.55 -10.55
CA ASP A 16 -4.91 -3.58 -9.09
C ASP A 16 -4.98 -4.99 -8.50
N ILE A 17 -4.97 -6.05 -9.31
CA ILE A 17 -5.02 -7.42 -8.81
C ILE A 17 -3.74 -7.74 -8.01
N HIS A 18 -3.89 -8.35 -6.83
CA HIS A 18 -2.77 -8.83 -6.02
C HIS A 18 -2.42 -10.25 -6.46
N LEU A 19 -1.29 -10.41 -7.14
CA LEU A 19 -0.81 -11.72 -7.63
C LEU A 19 0.28 -12.25 -6.71
N ILE A 20 0.11 -13.49 -6.26
CA ILE A 20 1.11 -14.24 -5.50
C ILE A 20 1.55 -15.40 -6.39
N MET A 21 2.84 -15.47 -6.74
CA MET A 21 3.38 -16.61 -7.48
C MET A 21 3.74 -17.73 -6.50
N LEU A 22 3.29 -18.95 -6.76
CA LEU A 22 3.65 -20.14 -5.99
C LEU A 22 4.38 -21.11 -6.90
N SER A 23 5.63 -21.46 -6.59
CA SER A 23 6.52 -22.17 -7.51
C SER A 23 7.51 -23.08 -6.77
N CYS A 24 7.94 -24.19 -7.39
CA CYS A 24 9.03 -25.02 -6.85
C CYS A 24 10.43 -24.51 -7.24
N GLU A 25 10.49 -23.48 -8.10
CA GLU A 25 11.74 -22.87 -8.54
C GLU A 25 12.34 -22.01 -7.43
N THR A 26 13.62 -22.26 -7.12
CA THR A 26 14.39 -21.59 -6.05
C THR A 26 15.33 -20.53 -6.59
N ASP A 27 15.48 -20.44 -7.92
CA ASP A 27 16.26 -19.39 -8.55
C ASP A 27 15.68 -18.00 -8.23
N VAL A 28 16.55 -17.19 -7.62
CA VAL A 28 16.26 -15.80 -7.25
C VAL A 28 16.01 -14.94 -8.49
N GLU A 29 16.63 -15.25 -9.64
CA GLU A 29 16.39 -14.53 -10.89
C GLU A 29 14.97 -14.72 -11.40
N VAL A 30 14.42 -15.93 -11.27
CA VAL A 30 13.04 -16.24 -11.65
C VAL A 30 12.05 -15.52 -10.74
N ALA A 31 12.29 -15.55 -9.42
CA ALA A 31 11.48 -14.80 -8.46
C ALA A 31 11.52 -13.28 -8.75
N ASN A 32 12.71 -12.72 -8.99
CA ASN A 32 12.87 -11.31 -9.34
C ASN A 32 12.12 -10.95 -10.63
N THR A 33 12.16 -11.82 -11.63
CA THR A 33 11.44 -11.63 -12.88
C THR A 33 9.93 -11.61 -12.65
N ALA A 34 9.40 -12.51 -11.83
CA ALA A 34 7.97 -12.50 -11.47
C ALA A 34 7.54 -11.18 -10.81
N ILE A 35 8.36 -10.65 -9.90
CA ILE A 35 8.09 -9.37 -9.23
C ILE A 35 8.15 -8.21 -10.22
N LYS A 36 9.14 -8.20 -11.13
CA LYS A 36 9.27 -7.16 -12.19
C LYS A 36 8.05 -7.12 -13.11
N GLU A 37 7.52 -8.29 -13.49
CA GLU A 37 6.32 -8.40 -14.32
C GLU A 37 5.02 -8.09 -13.57
N GLY A 38 5.09 -7.91 -12.24
CA GLY A 38 4.01 -7.37 -11.43
C GLY A 38 3.39 -8.33 -10.43
N ALA A 39 3.99 -9.50 -10.18
CA ALA A 39 3.66 -10.25 -8.97
C ALA A 39 4.00 -9.41 -7.73
N LYS A 40 3.14 -9.47 -6.72
CA LYS A 40 3.36 -8.77 -5.45
C LYS A 40 4.20 -9.60 -4.49
N ASP A 41 4.07 -10.92 -4.55
CA ASP A 41 4.79 -11.86 -3.70
C ASP A 41 5.16 -13.12 -4.48
N TYR A 42 6.22 -13.80 -4.05
CA TYR A 42 6.67 -15.09 -4.58
C TYR A 42 6.92 -16.05 -3.42
N ILE A 43 6.27 -17.21 -3.45
CA ILE A 43 6.38 -18.27 -2.43
C ILE A 43 6.97 -19.51 -3.08
N ILE A 44 7.99 -20.08 -2.44
CA ILE A 44 8.52 -21.37 -2.83
C ILE A 44 7.65 -22.48 -2.23
N LYS A 45 7.14 -23.38 -3.07
CA LYS A 45 6.17 -24.43 -2.74
C LYS A 45 6.82 -25.62 -2.02
N TYR A 46 7.36 -25.36 -0.84
CA TYR A 46 7.92 -26.37 0.06
C TYR A 46 7.14 -26.46 1.36
N GLU A 47 7.73 -27.09 2.37
CA GLU A 47 7.10 -27.44 3.65
C GLU A 47 6.43 -26.24 4.34
N TYR A 48 7.06 -25.07 4.32
CA TYR A 48 6.54 -23.86 4.97
C TYR A 48 5.61 -23.02 4.08
N ALA A 49 5.38 -23.40 2.82
CA ALA A 49 4.55 -22.64 1.89
C ALA A 49 3.11 -22.39 2.39
N PRO A 50 2.41 -23.36 3.03
CA PRO A 50 1.07 -23.12 3.56
C PRO A 50 1.04 -22.02 4.63
N ILE A 51 2.04 -22.01 5.52
CA ILE A 51 2.14 -21.03 6.61
C ILE A 51 2.44 -19.63 6.04
N GLN A 52 3.38 -19.54 5.10
CA GLN A 52 3.71 -18.28 4.43
C GLN A 52 2.52 -17.73 3.64
N LEU A 53 1.80 -18.60 2.94
CA LEU A 53 0.62 -18.22 2.16
C LEU A 53 -0.50 -17.72 3.07
N GLN A 54 -0.75 -18.39 4.20
CA GLN A 54 -1.74 -17.95 5.18
C GLN A 54 -1.39 -16.57 5.73
N TYR A 55 -0.12 -16.35 6.08
CA TYR A 55 0.35 -15.05 6.56
C TYR A 55 0.14 -13.94 5.51
N LEU A 56 0.54 -14.19 4.26
CA LEU A 56 0.40 -13.22 3.17
C LEU A 56 -1.07 -12.90 2.88
N ILE A 57 -1.93 -13.91 2.78
CA ILE A 57 -3.37 -13.72 2.55
C ILE A 57 -3.99 -12.90 3.68
N ASN A 58 -3.70 -13.24 4.95
CA ASN A 58 -4.21 -12.47 6.08
C ASN A 58 -3.78 -11.00 6.01
N ASN A 59 -2.52 -10.73 5.72
CA ASN A 59 -2.03 -9.36 5.60
C ASN A 59 -2.72 -8.60 4.45
N ILE A 60 -2.94 -9.25 3.30
CA ILE A 60 -3.63 -8.64 2.16
C ILE A 60 -5.08 -8.30 2.52
N VAL A 61 -5.80 -9.24 3.16
CA VAL A 61 -7.19 -9.05 3.58
C VAL A 61 -7.30 -7.95 4.64
N LEU A 62 -6.45 -7.99 5.67
CA LEU A 62 -6.42 -6.99 6.73
C LEU A 62 -6.10 -5.60 6.16
N ASN A 63 -5.05 -5.48 5.34
CA ASN A 63 -4.71 -4.20 4.71
C ASN A 63 -5.85 -3.66 3.83
N ARG A 64 -6.57 -4.54 3.12
CA ARG A 64 -7.74 -4.14 2.33
C ARG A 64 -8.91 -3.65 3.19
N ILE A 65 -9.12 -4.23 4.38
CA ILE A 65 -10.15 -3.80 5.33
C ILE A 65 -9.77 -2.48 6.01
N PHE A 66 -8.50 -2.32 6.41
CA PHE A 66 -8.03 -1.17 7.20
C PHE A 66 -7.60 0.06 6.38
N SER A 67 -7.50 -0.04 5.05
CA SER A 67 -7.06 1.05 4.17
C SER A 67 -7.97 2.30 4.13
N HIS A 68 -9.07 2.32 4.89
CA HIS A 68 -9.97 3.47 5.04
C HIS A 68 -9.68 4.38 6.25
N LYS A 69 -8.51 4.27 6.91
CA LYS A 69 -8.11 5.29 7.90
C LYS A 69 -7.74 6.60 7.21
N VAL A 70 -8.74 7.46 7.08
CA VAL A 70 -8.61 8.87 6.73
C VAL A 70 -7.58 9.53 7.67
N ASN A 71 -6.69 10.35 7.11
CA ASN A 71 -5.61 11.02 7.85
C ASN A 71 -6.15 12.19 8.70
N TYR A 72 -6.99 11.89 9.71
CA TYR A 72 -7.62 12.88 10.59
C TYR A 72 -6.60 13.81 11.27
N TRP A 73 -5.39 13.32 11.52
CA TRP A 73 -4.32 14.11 12.12
C TRP A 73 -3.84 15.26 11.20
N LYS A 74 -3.82 15.05 9.87
CA LYS A 74 -3.45 16.11 8.92
C LYS A 74 -4.51 17.22 8.87
N TRP A 75 -5.79 16.84 8.91
CA TRP A 75 -6.91 17.79 8.96
C TRP A 75 -6.97 18.54 10.30
N GLY A 76 -6.71 17.85 11.41
CA GLY A 76 -6.62 18.48 12.74
C GLY A 76 -5.49 19.52 12.81
N ALA A 77 -4.30 19.20 12.30
CA ALA A 77 -3.17 20.14 12.26
C ALA A 77 -3.48 21.39 11.41
N MET A 78 -4.20 21.23 10.30
CA MET A 78 -4.59 22.34 9.42
C MET A 78 -5.58 23.29 10.10
N LEU A 79 -6.54 22.77 10.87
CA LEU A 79 -7.49 23.59 11.63
C LEU A 79 -6.82 24.37 12.77
N ILE A 80 -5.89 23.74 13.50
CA ILE A 80 -5.11 24.41 14.55
C ILE A 80 -4.30 25.56 13.95
N GLY A 81 -3.65 25.34 12.81
CA GLY A 81 -2.92 26.38 12.10
C GLY A 81 -3.81 27.56 11.67
N ALA A 82 -5.00 27.28 11.13
CA ALA A 82 -5.95 28.32 10.73
C ALA A 82 -6.44 29.17 11.93
N ILE A 83 -6.70 28.54 13.07
CA ILE A 83 -7.10 29.23 14.31
C ILE A 83 -5.98 30.16 14.80
N LEU A 84 -4.73 29.71 14.80
CA LEU A 84 -3.59 30.54 15.20
C LEU A 84 -3.41 31.76 14.28
N ILE A 85 -3.55 31.56 12.97
CA ILE A 85 -3.50 32.66 11.98
C ILE A 85 -4.62 33.67 12.25
N PHE A 86 -5.83 33.20 12.54
CA PHE A 86 -6.96 34.07 12.85
C PHE A 86 -6.73 34.91 14.12
N ILE A 87 -6.16 34.31 15.17
CA ILE A 87 -5.80 35.00 16.41
C ILE A 87 -4.76 36.10 16.16
N ILE A 88 -3.73 35.81 15.34
CA ILE A 88 -2.70 36.79 14.98
C ILE A 88 -3.32 37.97 14.23
N ILE A 89 -4.20 37.72 13.27
CA ILE A 89 -4.91 38.77 12.52
C ILE A 89 -5.73 39.65 13.47
N TYR A 90 -6.46 39.05 14.42
CA TYR A 90 -7.28 39.78 15.38
C TYR A 90 -6.43 40.70 16.28
N LEU A 91 -5.29 40.21 16.78
CA LEU A 91 -4.36 41.00 17.58
C LEU A 91 -3.77 42.17 16.79
N VAL A 92 -3.37 41.94 15.53
CA VAL A 92 -2.80 42.98 14.66
C VAL A 92 -3.85 44.03 14.26
N ALA A 93 -5.09 43.62 14.00
CA ALA A 93 -6.19 44.52 13.66
C ALA A 93 -6.66 45.34 14.87
N GLY A 94 -6.75 44.72 16.05
CA GLY A 94 -7.13 45.40 17.30
C GLY A 94 -6.11 46.45 17.76
N GLY A 95 -4.83 46.26 17.45
CA GLY A 95 -3.77 47.24 17.74
C GLY A 95 -3.78 48.50 16.87
N LYS A 96 -4.59 48.56 15.80
CA LYS A 96 -4.72 49.74 14.92
C LYS A 96 -5.88 50.67 15.27
N LEU A 97 -6.63 50.37 16.34
CA LEU A 97 -7.82 51.13 16.78
C LEU A 97 -7.58 52.00 18.04
N GLN A 98 -6.33 52.10 18.50
CA GLN A 98 -5.88 53.10 19.50
C GLN A 98 -4.95 54.10 18.83
#